data_AF-A0A183ANT6-F1
#
_entry.id   AF-A0A183ANT6-F1
#
_cell.length_a   1.000
_cell.length_b   1.000
_cell.length_c   1.000
_cell.angle_alpha   90.00
_cell.angle_beta   90.00
_cell.angle_gamma   90.00
#
_symmetry.space_group_name_H-M   'P 1'
#
loop_
_entity.id
_entity.type
_entity.pdbx_description
1 polymer ?
#
loop_
_entity_poly.entity_id
_entity_poly.type
_entity_poly.pdbx_seq_one_letter_code
_entity_poly.pdbx_strand_id
1 'polypeptide(L)'
;LPLIGCGFTRPQAGLAVFFISALLHEFLISVPLKMPRMWAFLCMFGQMPYAHLVHWMFPHGGAWGNLAVWITLIIGQPLAMLFYFHDYYLAHYVT
;
A
#
# COMPACT_ATOMS: atom_id res chain seq x y z
N LEU A 1 -16.26 15.28 -4.79
CA LEU A 1 -15.07 14.53 -5.26
C LEU A 1 -14.98 14.70 -6.78
N PRO A 2 -13.90 15.30 -7.30
CA PRO A 2 -13.79 15.67 -8.72
C PRO A 2 -14.03 14.49 -9.67
N LEU A 3 -13.49 13.30 -9.36
CA LEU A 3 -13.73 12.08 -10.16
C LEU A 3 -15.20 11.66 -10.20
N ILE A 4 -15.93 11.78 -9.09
CA ILE A 4 -17.38 11.46 -9.06
C ILE A 4 -18.16 12.50 -9.89
N GLY A 5 -17.76 13.77 -9.85
CA GLY A 5 -18.34 14.83 -10.69
C GLY A 5 -18.09 14.62 -12.19
N CYS A 6 -17.02 13.91 -12.55
CA CYS A 6 -16.71 13.49 -13.92
C CYS A 6 -17.42 12.20 -14.36
N GLY A 7 -18.33 11.65 -13.55
CA GLY A 7 -19.12 10.47 -13.89
C GLY A 7 -18.51 9.11 -13.48
N PHE A 8 -17.39 9.10 -12.74
CA PHE A 8 -16.85 7.85 -12.20
C PHE A 8 -17.68 7.34 -11.03
N THR A 9 -17.86 6.02 -10.97
CA THR A 9 -18.47 5.36 -9.80
C THR A 9 -17.53 5.46 -8.59
N ARG A 10 -18.09 5.38 -7.38
CA ARG A 10 -17.32 5.40 -6.12
C ARG A 10 -16.15 4.38 -6.09
N PRO A 11 -16.32 3.10 -6.47
CA PRO A 11 -15.21 2.15 -6.47
C PRO A 11 -14.14 2.50 -7.52
N GLN A 12 -14.52 2.99 -8.70
CA GLN A 12 -13.56 3.42 -9.72
C GLN A 12 -12.76 4.64 -9.26
N ALA A 13 -13.43 5.62 -8.63
CA ALA A 13 -12.76 6.79 -8.05
C ALA A 13 -11.80 6.37 -6.92
N GLY A 14 -12.21 5.42 -6.06
CA GLY A 14 -11.36 4.87 -5.01
C GLY A 14 -10.12 4.16 -5.57
N LEU A 15 -10.30 3.30 -6.58
CA LEU A 15 -9.20 2.59 -7.24
C LEU A 15 -8.21 3.57 -7.88
N ALA A 16 -8.69 4.61 -8.57
CA ALA A 16 -7.84 5.63 -9.18
C ALA A 16 -7.00 6.39 -8.14
N VAL A 17 -7.62 6.80 -7.01
CA VAL A 17 -6.91 7.49 -5.94
C VAL A 17 -5.86 6.59 -5.29
N PHE A 18 -6.19 5.33 -5.02
CA PHE A 18 -5.24 4.36 -4.46
C PHE A 18 -4.09 4.05 -5.41
N PHE A 19 -4.37 3.91 -6.71
CA PHE A 19 -3.35 3.67 -7.72
C PHE A 19 -2.36 4.85 -7.81
N ILE A 20 -2.87 6.09 -7.90
CA ILE A 20 -2.01 7.29 -7.91
C ILE A 20 -1.20 7.37 -6.61
N SER A 21 -1.81 7.08 -5.46
CA SER A 21 -1.12 7.04 -4.17
C SER A 21 0.01 6.01 -4.14
N ALA A 22 -0.21 4.81 -4.69
CA ALA A 22 0.79 3.76 -4.75
C ALA A 22 1.99 4.16 -5.63
N LEU A 23 1.74 4.81 -6.77
CA LEU A 23 2.81 5.37 -7.61
C LEU A 23 3.63 6.43 -6.88
N LEU A 24 2.97 7.32 -6.14
CA LEU A 24 3.67 8.37 -5.37
C LEU A 24 4.50 7.78 -4.23
N HIS A 25 4.02 6.74 -3.53
CA HIS A 25 4.79 6.07 -2.48
C HIS A 25 6.06 5.43 -3.04
N GLU A 26 5.94 4.71 -4.16
CA GLU A 26 7.10 4.14 -4.84
C GLU A 26 8.06 5.23 -5.32
N PHE A 27 7.56 6.32 -5.91
CA PHE A 27 8.40 7.44 -6.35
C PHE A 27 9.18 8.07 -5.18
N LEU A 28 8.51 8.33 -4.05
CA LEU A 28 9.13 8.93 -2.87
C LEU A 28 10.22 8.05 -2.25
N ILE A 29 10.08 6.73 -2.28
CA ILE A 29 11.06 5.79 -1.69
C ILE A 29 12.17 5.45 -2.70
N SER A 30 11.83 5.20 -3.96
CA SER A 30 12.78 4.76 -4.99
C SER A 30 13.71 5.86 -5.45
N VAL A 31 13.29 7.13 -5.50
CA VAL A 31 14.12 8.24 -5.99
C VAL A 31 15.34 8.51 -5.09
N PRO A 32 15.19 8.66 -3.75
CA PRO A 32 16.34 8.85 -2.87
C PRO A 32 17.29 7.64 -2.89
N LEU A 33 16.75 6.43 -2.97
CA LEU A 33 17.53 5.19 -2.93
C LEU A 33 18.10 4.79 -4.31
N LYS A 34 17.63 5.40 -5.40
CA LYS A 34 17.91 5.03 -6.80
C LYS A 34 17.64 3.55 -7.11
N MET A 35 16.62 2.97 -6.47
CA MET A 35 16.27 1.55 -6.58
C MET A 35 14.77 1.39 -6.89
N PRO A 36 14.36 1.19 -8.16
CA PRO A 36 12.97 0.91 -8.50
C PRO A 36 12.68 -0.58 -8.32
N ARG A 37 12.19 -0.99 -7.14
CA ARG A 37 11.91 -2.41 -6.83
C ARG A 37 10.40 -2.72 -6.78
N MET A 38 9.54 -1.70 -6.83
CA MET A 38 8.06 -1.80 -6.81
C MET A 38 7.46 -2.34 -5.50
N TRP A 39 8.27 -2.57 -4.45
CA TRP A 39 7.78 -3.09 -3.17
C TRP A 39 6.76 -2.16 -2.50
N ALA A 40 7.02 -0.85 -2.50
CA ALA A 40 6.14 0.13 -1.87
C ALA A 40 4.81 0.25 -2.64
N PHE A 41 4.88 0.19 -3.97
CA PHE A 41 3.71 0.13 -4.83
C PHE A 41 2.82 -1.07 -4.49
N LEU A 42 3.40 -2.28 -4.44
CA LEU A 42 2.66 -3.51 -4.18
C LEU A 42 2.03 -3.52 -2.77
N CYS A 43 2.77 -3.09 -1.75
CA CYS A 43 2.26 -2.99 -0.40
C CYS A 43 1.13 -1.95 -0.27
N MET A 44 1.17 -0.85 -1.04
CA MET A 44 0.11 0.18 -1.00
C MET A 44 -1.13 -0.28 -1.76
N PHE A 45 -0.94 -0.78 -2.98
CA PHE A 45 -2.04 -1.23 -3.82
C PHE A 45 -2.73 -2.48 -3.22
N GLY A 46 -1.97 -3.36 -2.58
CA GLY A 46 -2.47 -4.55 -1.87
C GLY A 46 -3.37 -4.26 -0.66
N GLN A 47 -3.37 -3.03 -0.13
CA GLN A 47 -4.31 -2.67 0.95
C GLN A 47 -5.77 -2.69 0.49
N MET A 48 -6.05 -2.37 -0.77
CA MET A 48 -7.39 -2.33 -1.33
C MET A 48 -8.07 -3.71 -1.41
N PRO A 49 -7.44 -4.76 -2.00
CA PRO A 49 -7.99 -6.12 -1.95
C PRO A 49 -8.03 -6.69 -0.53
N TYR A 50 -7.05 -6.36 0.32
CA TYR A 50 -7.08 -6.77 1.72
C TYR A 50 -8.28 -6.20 2.47
N ALA A 51 -8.57 -4.90 2.31
CA ALA A 51 -9.73 -4.27 2.93
C ALA A 51 -11.04 -4.92 2.47
N HIS A 52 -11.14 -5.29 1.19
CA HIS A 52 -12.30 -6.01 0.67
C HIS A 52 -12.43 -7.41 1.29
N LEU A 53 -11.33 -8.15 1.41
CA LEU A 53 -11.28 -9.46 2.05
C LEU A 53 -11.68 -9.39 3.53
N VAL A 54 -11.17 -8.41 4.28
CA VAL A 54 -11.55 -8.20 5.69
C VAL A 54 -13.04 -7.89 5.82
N HIS A 55 -13.58 -7.04 4.95
CA HIS A 55 -15.01 -6.74 4.96
C HIS A 55 -15.86 -7.97 4.63
N TRP A 56 -15.41 -8.81 3.70
CA TRP A 56 -16.10 -10.05 3.34
C TRP A 56 -16.05 -11.10 4.47
N MET A 57 -14.90 -11.24 5.15
CA MET A 57 -14.74 -12.20 6.26
C MET A 57 -15.39 -11.73 7.56
N PHE A 58 -15.36 -10.42 7.84
CA PHE A 58 -15.84 -9.81 9.07
C PHE A 58 -16.83 -8.67 8.77
N PRO A 59 -18.01 -8.97 8.19
CA PRO A 59 -18.95 -7.97 7.71
C PRO A 59 -19.55 -7.11 8.83
N HIS A 60 -19.61 -7.64 10.05
CA HIS A 60 -20.11 -6.91 11.24
C HIS A 60 -18.98 -6.23 12.02
N GLY A 61 -17.73 -6.35 11.55
CA GLY A 61 -16.56 -5.80 12.20
C GLY A 61 -16.28 -6.41 13.58
N GLY A 62 -15.97 -5.56 14.56
CA GLY A 62 -15.62 -5.96 15.92
C GLY A 62 -14.11 -6.17 16.12
N ALA A 63 -13.75 -6.97 17.13
CA ALA A 63 -12.35 -7.18 17.51
C ALA A 63 -11.49 -7.74 16.36
N TRP A 64 -12.07 -8.61 15.53
CA TRP A 64 -11.38 -9.21 14.38
C TRP A 64 -11.10 -8.20 13.26
N GLY A 65 -12.05 -7.29 12.97
CA GLY A 65 -11.82 -6.19 12.03
C GLY A 65 -10.74 -5.23 12.53
N ASN A 66 -10.75 -4.91 13.82
CA ASN A 66 -9.68 -4.10 14.43
C ASN A 66 -8.32 -4.80 14.35
N LEU A 67 -8.25 -6.10 14.68
CA LEU A 67 -7.03 -6.89 14.56
C LEU A 67 -6.48 -6.87 13.14
N ALA A 68 -7.34 -7.01 12.12
CA ALA A 68 -6.95 -6.94 10.72
C ALA A 68 -6.31 -5.59 10.35
N VAL A 69 -6.86 -4.48 10.85
CA VAL A 69 -6.25 -3.15 10.69
C VAL A 69 -4.85 -3.11 11.32
N TRP A 70 -4.70 -3.58 12.56
CA TRP A 70 -3.39 -3.62 13.23
C TRP A 70 -2.35 -4.44 12.47
N ILE A 71 -2.75 -5.60 11.93
CA ILE A 71 -1.88 -6.44 11.11
C ILE A 71 -1.38 -5.65 9.89
N THR A 72 -2.26 -4.93 9.18
CA THR A 72 -1.85 -4.13 8.01
C THR A 72 -0.97 -2.94 8.35
N LEU A 73 -1.14 -2.33 9.52
CA LEU A 73 -0.29 -1.23 9.96
C LEU A 73 1.13 -1.70 10.25
N ILE A 74 1.31 -2.92 10.74
CA ILE A 74 2.62 -3.50 11.02
C ILE A 74 3.26 -4.03 9.73
N ILE A 75 2.52 -4.82 8.93
CA ILE A 75 3.06 -5.54 7.76
C ILE A 75 3.05 -4.71 6.48
N GLY A 76 2.22 -3.66 6.38
CA GLY A 76 2.00 -2.93 5.13
C GLY A 76 3.18 -2.04 4.71
N GLN A 77 3.00 -0.73 4.84
CA GLN A 77 4.01 0.26 4.41
C GLN A 77 5.33 0.18 5.18
N PRO A 78 5.36 -0.05 6.51
CA PRO A 78 6.63 -0.11 7.24
C PRO A 78 7.54 -1.26 6.79
N LEU A 79 6.96 -2.42 6.49
CA LEU A 79 7.74 -3.57 6.04
C LEU A 79 8.37 -3.35 4.66
N ALA A 80 7.65 -2.68 3.74
CA ALA A 80 8.22 -2.29 2.45
C ALA A 80 9.45 -1.39 2.62
N MET A 81 9.39 -0.43 3.56
CA MET A 81 10.54 0.41 3.89
C MET A 81 11.73 -0.39 4.43
N LEU A 82 11.47 -1.40 5.28
CA LEU A 82 12.51 -2.30 5.78
C LEU A 82 13.15 -3.13 4.66
N PHE A 83 12.37 -3.65 3.71
CA PHE A 83 12.92 -4.35 2.54
C PHE A 83 13.81 -3.44 1.70
N TYR A 84 13.39 -2.19 1.47
CA TYR A 84 14.21 -1.20 0.77
C TYR A 84 15.51 -0.89 1.50
N PHE A 85 15.45 -0.72 2.82
CA PHE A 85 16.65 -0.49 3.62
C PHE A 85 17.61 -1.68 3.59
N HIS A 86 17.07 -2.89 3.74
CA HIS A 86 17.85 -4.12 3.68
C HIS A 86 18.54 -4.30 2.32
N ASP A 87 17.80 -4.09 1.22
CA ASP A 87 18.34 -4.14 -0.13
C ASP A 87 19.43 -3.09 -0.37
N TYR A 88 19.20 -1.86 0.09
CA TYR A 88 20.18 -0.79 0.02
C TYR A 88 21.47 -1.15 0.78
N TYR A 89 21.32 -1.70 1.98
CA TYR A 89 22.44 -2.10 2.83
C TYR A 89 23.28 -3.20 2.16
N LEU A 90 22.64 -4.25 1.65
CA LEU A 90 23.33 -5.33 0.94
C LEU A 90 24.09 -4.81 -0.29
N ALA A 91 23.48 -3.90 -1.06
CA ALA A 91 24.08 -3.37 -2.27
C ALA A 91 25.28 -2.43 -2.03
N HIS A 92 25.39 -1.77 -0.86
CA HIS A 92 26.43 -0.76 -0.60
C HIS A 92 27.50 -1.18 0.40
N TYR A 93 27.21 -2.15 1.29
CA TYR A 93 28.11 -2.50 2.39
C TYR A 93 28.56 -3.95 2.40
N VAL A 94 27.87 -4.85 1.69
CA VAL A 94 28.19 -6.29 1.67
C VAL A 94 28.81 -6.72 0.35
N THR A 95 28.45 -6.06 -0.76
CA THR A 95 28.95 -6.34 -2.12
C THR A 95 29.97 -5.28 -2.52
#